data_AF-A0A931SXT6-F1
#
_entry.id   AF-A0A931SXT6-F1
#
_cell.length_a   1.000
_cell.length_b   1.000
_cell.length_c   1.000
_cell.angle_alpha   90.00
_cell.angle_beta   90.00
_cell.angle_gamma   90.00
#
_symmetry.space_group_name_H-M   'P 1'
#
loop_
_entity.id
_entity.type
_entity.pdbx_description
1 polymer ?
#
loop_
_entity_poly.entity_id
_entity_poly.type
_entity_poly.pdbx_seq_one_letter_code
_entity_poly.pdbx_strand_id
1 'polypeptide(L)'
;MRIRCLKEDLKNACLISERISGKNATLPILGTLLLEGEKGKFKITSTNLEIGLESVIPAQVEEAGRVAVPARTISGFLNSLPSEMVTLEAEKENLRVRGERVSSLIKGQAHEDFPLFPSIKKKSGL
;
A
#
# COMPACT_ATOMS: atom_id res chain seq x y z
N MET A 1 3.51 -11.92 -2.41
CA MET A 1 4.15 -10.68 -1.92
C MET A 1 4.43 -10.84 -0.45
N ARG A 2 5.68 -10.63 -0.03
CA ARG A 2 6.11 -10.66 1.36
C ARG A 2 7.22 -9.65 1.56
N ILE A 3 6.99 -8.66 2.42
CA ILE A 3 7.94 -7.56 2.67
C ILE A 3 8.06 -7.24 4.16
N ARG A 4 9.20 -6.68 4.55
CA ARG A 4 9.45 -6.17 5.90
C ARG A 4 10.05 -4.77 5.84
N CYS A 5 9.53 -3.84 6.63
CA CYS A 5 9.97 -2.45 6.65
C CYS A 5 9.80 -1.81 8.04
N LEU A 6 10.30 -0.58 8.18
CA LEU A 6 10.00 0.27 9.33
C LEU A 6 8.50 0.63 9.32
N LYS A 7 7.85 0.52 10.48
CA LYS A 7 6.43 0.89 10.61
C LYS A 7 6.23 2.39 10.42
N GLU A 8 7.15 3.22 10.91
CA GLU A 8 7.09 4.68 10.78
C GLU A 8 6.97 5.11 9.31
N ASP A 9 7.86 4.60 8.45
CA ASP A 9 7.88 4.90 7.01
C ASP A 9 6.60 4.45 6.31
N LEU A 10 6.16 3.22 6.59
CA LEU A 10 4.93 2.68 6.02
C LEU A 10 3.69 3.47 6.46
N LYS A 11 3.58 3.76 7.76
CA LYS A 11 2.49 4.55 8.34
C LYS A 11 2.41 5.92 7.66
N ASN A 12 3.53 6.63 7.55
CA ASN A 12 3.56 7.97 6.96
C ASN A 12 3.20 7.93 5.47
N ALA A 13 3.74 6.98 4.71
CA ALA A 13 3.38 6.78 3.31
C ALA A 13 1.88 6.48 3.13
N CYS A 14 1.34 5.55 3.92
CA CYS A 14 -0.10 5.22 3.90
C CYS A 14 -0.98 6.42 4.25
N LEU A 15 -0.62 7.22 5.27
CA LEU A 15 -1.40 8.40 5.68
C LEU A 15 -1.46 9.48 4.59
N ILE A 16 -0.37 9.69 3.85
CA ILE A 16 -0.36 10.66 2.75
C ILE A 16 -1.16 10.11 1.56
N SER A 17 -0.96 8.84 1.19
CA SER A 17 -1.71 8.18 0.12
C SER A 17 -3.21 8.05 0.40
N GLU A 18 -3.60 7.90 1.66
CA GLU A 18 -5.00 7.89 2.08
C GLU A 18 -5.71 9.19 1.74
N ARG A 19 -5.03 10.35 1.77
CA ARG A 19 -5.65 11.65 1.44
C ARG A 19 -6.12 11.75 -0.01
N ILE A 20 -5.50 10.98 -0.90
CA ILE A 20 -5.88 10.89 -2.31
C ILE A 20 -6.97 9.83 -2.52
N SER A 21 -7.00 8.82 -1.65
CA SER A 21 -7.95 7.70 -1.73
C SER A 21 -9.30 8.12 -1.16
N GLY A 22 -10.27 8.38 -2.03
CA GLY A 22 -11.61 8.83 -1.65
C GLY A 22 -12.57 7.68 -1.36
N LYS A 23 -13.58 7.92 -0.50
CA LYS A 23 -14.76 7.04 -0.46
C LYS A 23 -15.56 7.28 -1.74
N ASN A 24 -15.58 6.30 -2.64
CA ASN A 24 -16.40 6.32 -3.84
C ASN A 24 -17.32 5.09 -3.85
N ALA A 25 -18.63 5.31 -3.76
CA ALA A 25 -19.62 4.23 -3.73
C ALA A 25 -19.75 3.52 -5.08
N THR A 26 -19.53 4.23 -6.18
CA THR A 26 -19.63 3.70 -7.53
C THR A 26 -18.38 2.93 -7.93
N LEU A 27 -17.19 3.36 -7.47
CA LEU A 27 -15.92 2.71 -7.75
C LEU A 27 -15.13 2.45 -6.45
N PRO A 28 -15.48 1.40 -5.68
CA PRO A 28 -14.90 1.11 -4.37
C PRO A 28 -13.39 0.89 -4.36
N ILE A 29 -12.80 0.46 -5.48
CA ILE A 29 -11.36 0.25 -5.62
C ILE A 29 -10.56 1.55 -5.43
N LEU A 30 -11.13 2.72 -5.70
CA LEU A 30 -10.50 4.02 -5.44
C LEU A 30 -10.34 4.34 -3.93
N GLY A 31 -11.05 3.61 -3.08
CA GLY A 31 -10.88 3.67 -1.62
C GLY A 31 -9.72 2.82 -1.11
N THR A 32 -8.94 2.21 -2.00
CA THR A 32 -7.80 1.34 -1.67
C THR A 32 -6.46 1.99 -1.96
N LEU A 33 -5.43 1.46 -1.30
CA LEU A 33 -4.04 1.65 -1.67
C LEU A 33 -3.58 0.43 -2.45
N LEU A 34 -3.00 0.65 -3.63
CA LEU A 34 -2.25 -0.38 -4.33
C LEU A 34 -0.86 -0.47 -3.72
N LEU A 35 -0.54 -1.63 -3.17
CA LEU A 35 0.72 -1.93 -2.49
C LEU A 35 1.54 -2.86 -3.37
N GLU A 36 2.79 -2.50 -3.65
CA GLU A 36 3.66 -3.27 -4.52
C GLU A 36 5.06 -3.42 -3.93
N GLY A 37 5.53 -4.65 -3.78
CA GLY A 37 6.91 -4.95 -3.40
C GLY A 37 7.73 -5.43 -4.60
N GLU A 38 8.82 -4.73 -4.93
CA GLU A 38 9.76 -5.14 -5.98
C GLU A 38 11.16 -4.53 -5.74
N LYS A 39 12.25 -5.27 -6.03
CA LYS A 39 13.63 -4.75 -6.09
C LYS A 39 14.07 -3.94 -4.86
N GLY A 40 13.74 -4.42 -3.65
CA GLY A 40 14.10 -3.75 -2.39
C GLY A 40 13.35 -2.45 -2.11
N LYS A 41 12.28 -2.18 -2.87
CA LYS A 41 11.42 -1.02 -2.71
C LYS A 41 9.99 -1.49 -2.47
N PHE A 42 9.29 -0.74 -1.62
CA PHE A 42 7.87 -0.90 -1.43
C PHE A 42 7.16 0.37 -1.89
N LYS A 43 6.26 0.22 -2.85
CA LYS A 43 5.53 1.30 -3.49
C LYS A 43 4.07 1.28 -3.05
N ILE A 44 3.56 2.45 -2.71
CA ILE A 44 2.17 2.69 -2.33
C ILE A 44 1.58 3.67 -3.34
N THR A 45 0.55 3.23 -4.06
CA THR A 45 -0.14 4.03 -5.06
C THR A 45 -1.60 4.27 -4.67
N SER A 46 -2.07 5.50 -4.86
CA SER A 46 -3.44 5.94 -4.56
C SER A 46 -3.94 6.92 -5.61
N THR A 47 -5.24 6.91 -5.87
CA THR A 47 -5.84 7.82 -6.85
C THR A 47 -7.34 8.05 -6.66
N ASN A 48 -7.82 9.21 -7.11
CA ASN A 48 -9.23 9.53 -7.31
C ASN A 48 -9.61 9.76 -8.80
N LEU A 49 -8.80 9.26 -9.75
CA LEU A 49 -8.89 9.47 -11.21
C LEU A 49 -8.47 10.86 -11.72
N GLU A 50 -8.41 11.87 -10.87
CA GLU A 50 -7.91 13.21 -11.22
C GLU A 50 -6.43 13.37 -10.82
N ILE A 51 -6.09 12.83 -9.64
CA ILE A 51 -4.77 12.91 -9.04
C ILE A 51 -4.31 11.49 -8.73
N GLY A 52 -3.06 11.19 -9.08
CA GLY A 52 -2.35 9.99 -8.66
C GLY A 52 -1.19 10.35 -7.76
N LEU A 53 -0.99 9.57 -6.71
CA LEU A 53 0.17 9.69 -5.83
C LEU A 53 0.88 8.34 -5.74
N GLU A 54 2.19 8.38 -5.88
CA GLU A 54 3.10 7.26 -5.69
C GLU A 54 4.09 7.60 -4.57
N SER A 55 4.06 6.82 -3.49
CA SER A 55 5.02 6.90 -2.40
C SER A 55 5.91 5.65 -2.43
N VAL A 56 7.22 5.83 -2.24
CA VAL A 56 8.18 4.73 -2.23
C VAL A 56 8.96 4.77 -0.94
N ILE A 57 9.00 3.64 -0.24
CA ILE A 57 9.77 3.45 0.99
C ILE A 57 10.78 2.30 0.83
N PRO A 58 11.90 2.32 1.57
CA PRO A 58 12.79 1.17 1.63
C PRO A 58 12.10 -0.02 2.31
N ALA A 59 12.26 -1.21 1.74
CA ALA A 59 11.75 -2.44 2.34
C ALA A 59 12.61 -3.65 1.95
N GLN A 60 12.75 -4.60 2.87
CA GLN A 60 13.23 -5.93 2.54
C GLN A 60 12.10 -6.68 1.82
N VAL A 61 12.30 -6.98 0.54
CA VAL A 61 11.33 -7.73 -0.27
C VAL A 61 11.80 -9.17 -0.37
N GLU A 62 11.10 -10.08 0.30
CA GLU A 62 11.36 -11.52 0.22
C GLU A 62 10.62 -12.13 -0.98
N GLU A 63 9.38 -11.70 -1.20
CA GLU A 63 8.59 -12.09 -2.36
C GLU A 63 7.95 -10.87 -2.99
N ALA A 64 8.17 -10.70 -4.29
CA ALA A 64 7.53 -9.64 -5.05
C ALA A 64 6.01 -9.87 -5.15
N GLY A 65 5.29 -8.82 -5.52
CA GLY A 65 3.87 -8.91 -5.85
C GLY A 65 3.10 -7.67 -5.45
N ARG A 66 1.78 -7.76 -5.58
CA ARG A 66 0.86 -6.62 -5.43
C ARG A 66 -0.40 -7.02 -4.67
N VAL A 67 -1.01 -6.06 -3.98
CA VAL A 67 -2.32 -6.21 -3.34
C VAL A 67 -2.99 -4.84 -3.19
N ALA A 68 -4.31 -4.77 -3.35
CA ALA A 68 -5.08 -3.55 -3.11
C ALA A 68 -5.85 -3.66 -1.79
N VAL A 69 -5.64 -2.73 -0.86
CA VAL A 69 -6.28 -2.79 0.48
C VAL A 69 -6.93 -1.47 0.87
N PRO A 70 -8.05 -1.47 1.62
CA PRO A 70 -8.72 -0.23 2.03
C PRO A 70 -7.80 0.71 2.80
N ALA A 71 -7.65 1.95 2.29
CA ALA A 71 -6.67 2.90 2.78
C ALA A 71 -6.85 3.23 4.28
N ARG A 72 -8.09 3.54 4.67
CA ARG A 72 -8.43 3.86 6.07
C ARG A 72 -8.14 2.70 7.02
N THR A 73 -8.38 1.46 6.58
CA THR A 73 -8.21 0.27 7.42
C THR A 73 -6.73 0.01 7.69
N ILE A 74 -5.88 0.05 6.65
CA ILE A 74 -4.44 -0.16 6.85
C ILE A 74 -3.81 0.99 7.62
N SER A 75 -4.12 2.26 7.31
CA SER A 75 -3.61 3.41 8.05
C SER A 75 -4.02 3.37 9.52
N GLY A 76 -5.29 3.07 9.81
CA GLY A 76 -5.79 2.95 11.18
C GLY A 76 -5.09 1.84 11.97
N PHE A 77 -4.90 0.67 11.34
CA PHE A 77 -4.20 -0.44 11.97
C PHE A 77 -2.73 -0.08 12.27
N LEU A 78 -2.01 0.48 11.30
CA LEU A 78 -0.61 0.90 11.46
C LEU A 78 -0.45 1.97 12.55
N ASN A 79 -1.41 2.88 12.67
CA ASN A 79 -1.41 3.90 13.73
C ASN A 79 -1.56 3.28 15.13
N SER A 80 -2.33 2.20 15.25
CA SER A 80 -2.55 1.48 16.51
C SER A 80 -1.50 0.41 16.84
N LEU A 81 -0.66 0.03 15.88
CA LEU A 81 0.27 -1.10 16.00
C LEU A 81 1.50 -0.73 16.85
N PRO A 82 1.68 -1.33 18.05
CA PRO A 82 2.85 -1.05 18.90
C PRO A 82 4.04 -1.92 18.46
N SER A 83 4.63 -1.58 17.32
CA SER A 83 5.78 -2.28 16.72
C SER A 83 6.69 -1.28 16.02
N GLU A 84 8.00 -1.53 16.01
CA GLU A 84 8.96 -0.73 15.21
C GLU A 84 9.06 -1.25 13.79
N MET A 85 9.10 -2.59 13.65
CA MET A 85 9.13 -3.27 12.36
C MET A 85 7.76 -3.86 12.05
N VAL A 86 7.40 -3.94 10.77
CA VAL A 86 6.16 -4.55 10.31
C VAL A 86 6.45 -5.47 9.12
N THR A 87 5.76 -6.61 9.09
CA THR A 87 5.78 -7.56 7.96
C THR A 87 4.43 -7.54 7.28
N LEU A 88 4.42 -7.40 5.96
CA LEU A 88 3.23 -7.52 5.12
C LEU A 88 3.34 -8.78 4.28
N GLU A 89 2.27 -9.57 4.26
CA GLU A 89 2.18 -10.81 3.52
C GLU A 89 0.85 -10.85 2.76
N ALA A 90 0.90 -10.91 1.43
CA ALA A 90 -0.30 -11.02 0.62
C ALA A 90 -0.81 -12.47 0.61
N GLU A 91 -2.07 -12.64 1.00
CA GLU A 91 -2.80 -13.90 1.00
C GLU A 91 -3.97 -13.81 0.01
N LYS A 92 -3.69 -14.11 -1.26
CA LYS A 92 -4.58 -13.82 -2.40
C LYS A 92 -4.87 -12.31 -2.47
N GLU A 93 -6.13 -11.91 -2.35
CA GLU A 93 -6.57 -10.51 -2.32
C GLU A 93 -6.44 -9.87 -0.92
N ASN A 94 -6.08 -10.64 0.10
CA ASN A 94 -5.98 -10.15 1.47
C ASN A 94 -4.54 -9.78 1.80
N LEU A 95 -4.39 -8.96 2.83
CA LEU A 95 -3.08 -8.61 3.36
C LEU A 95 -3.03 -8.94 4.85
N ARG A 96 -2.11 -9.83 5.23
CA ARG A 96 -1.75 -10.01 6.62
C ARG A 96 -0.69 -8.98 7.01
N VAL A 97 -0.98 -8.23 8.07
CA VAL A 97 -0.07 -7.26 8.66
C VAL A 97 0.37 -7.80 10.03
N ARG A 98 1.67 -7.97 10.24
CA ARG A 98 2.23 -8.48 11.50
C ARG A 98 3.24 -7.49 12.09
N GLY A 99 3.00 -7.07 13.32
CA GLY A 99 4.04 -6.56 14.21
C GLY A 99 4.64 -7.70 15.04
N GLU A 100 5.39 -7.34 16.09
CA GLU A 100 6.06 -8.33 16.95
C GLU A 100 5.09 -9.24 17.72
N ARG A 101 3.99 -8.67 18.24
CA ARG A 101 3.02 -9.38 19.10
C ARG A 101 1.60 -9.38 18.57
N VAL A 102 1.32 -8.58 17.54
CA VAL A 102 -0.03 -8.35 17.01
C VAL A 102 -0.03 -8.68 15.52
N SER A 103 -1.06 -9.38 15.07
CA SER A 103 -1.31 -9.67 13.67
C SER A 103 -2.77 -9.40 13.33
N SER A 104 -3.02 -8.86 12.14
CA SER A 104 -4.35 -8.69 11.59
C SER A 104 -4.38 -9.11 10.11
N LEU A 105 -5.53 -9.56 9.65
CA LEU A 105 -5.79 -9.85 8.24
C LEU A 105 -6.76 -8.78 7.71
N ILE A 106 -6.28 -7.96 6.78
CA ILE A 106 -7.07 -6.93 6.11
C ILE A 106 -7.62 -7.54 4.82
N LYS A 107 -8.95 -7.51 4.66
CA LYS A 107 -9.62 -7.89 3.42
C LYS A 107 -9.36 -6.82 2.36
N GLY A 108 -8.76 -7.23 1.25
CA GLY A 108 -8.50 -6.36 0.11
C GLY A 108 -9.52 -6.53 -1.01
N GLN A 109 -9.15 -6.05 -2.18
CA GLN A 109 -9.88 -6.16 -3.44
C GLN A 109 -8.92 -6.67 -4.52
N ALA A 110 -9.47 -7.13 -5.66
CA ALA A 110 -8.67 -7.53 -6.82
C ALA A 110 -7.81 -6.34 -7.27
N HIS A 111 -6.49 -6.52 -7.29
CA HIS A 111 -5.58 -5.42 -7.62
C HIS A 111 -5.62 -5.07 -9.11
N GLU A 112 -6.11 -5.98 -9.94
CA GLU A 112 -6.32 -5.83 -11.38
C GLU A 112 -7.39 -4.78 -11.69
N ASP A 113 -8.33 -4.55 -10.77
CA ASP A 113 -9.36 -3.52 -10.90
C ASP A 113 -8.83 -2.12 -10.59
N PHE A 114 -7.61 -2.01 -10.04
CA PHE A 114 -7.01 -0.73 -9.74
C PHE A 114 -6.66 -0.01 -11.05
N PRO A 115 -7.11 1.25 -11.24
CA PRO A 115 -6.94 1.93 -12.52
C PRO A 115 -5.46 2.11 -12.87
N LEU A 116 -5.13 1.77 -14.12
CA LEU A 116 -3.78 1.96 -14.63
C LEU A 116 -3.47 3.45 -14.76
N PHE A 117 -2.43 3.90 -14.05
CA PHE A 117 -1.89 5.22 -14.27
C PHE A 117 -1.01 5.24 -15.53
N PRO A 118 -1.15 6.26 -16.41
CA PRO A 118 -0.14 6.48 -17.43
C PRO A 118 1.19 6.76 -16.74
N SER A 119 2.15 5.86 -16.93
CA SER A 119 3.50 6.03 -16.39
C SER A 119 4.13 7.26 -17.05
N ILE A 120 4.29 8.36 -16.31
CA ILE A 120 5.10 9.48 -16.76
C ILE A 120 6.53 8.96 -16.79
N LYS A 121 7.04 8.62 -17.98
CA LYS A 121 8.47 8.40 -18.17
C LYS A 121 9.15 9.71 -17.75
N LYS A 122 9.86 9.70 -16.62
CA LYS A 122 10.82 10.77 -16.31
C LYS A 122 11.70 10.92 -17.54
N LYS A 123 11.53 12.01 -18.30
CA LYS A 123 12.62 12.48 -19.16
C LYS A 123 13.77 12.73 -18.19
N SER A 124 14.83 11.94 -18.29
CA SER A 124 16.12 12.29 -17.75
C SER A 124 16.46 13.67 -18.29
N GLY A 125 16.23 14.70 -17.47
CA GLY A 125 16.75 16.03 -17.73
C GLY A 125 18.26 15.91 -17.86
N LEU A 126 18.77 16.54 -18.91
CA LEU A 126 20.19 16.71 -19.22
C LEU A 126 21.03 17.08 -17.99
#